data_AF-A0A0P6Y2Q0-F1
#
_entry.id   AF-A0A0P6Y2Q0-F1
#
_cell.length_a   1.000
_cell.length_b   1.000
_cell.length_c   1.000
_cell.angle_alpha   90.00
_cell.angle_beta   90.00
_cell.angle_gamma   90.00
#
_symmetry.space_group_name_H-M   'P 1'
#
loop_
_entity.id
_entity.type
_entity.pdbx_description
1 polymer ?
#
loop_
_entity_poly.entity_id
_entity_poly.type
_entity_poly.pdbx_seq_one_letter_code
_entity_poly.pdbx_strand_id
1 'polypeptide(L)'
;MLFDLDGVLILPRGYRAAVHDTLTYFLEDLHLSHLAVDDGLPPLFESLGVTSEWDMIAVSLAVALDAAAGAFPHLAQVGTLVQMKTAMENLDLHELRVEWRERVRALGPFMKREPSPSEALLAACRGNGTHLLPNLSGREILEDLLGRTRALWSCPTTRFFQNLALGAEMFREYYDQEPYLEVPSYLLAMDEPLATPETSARILAGMRSGAHFAAALTARPSLPPRGVTNEPREEYSPEAELALQAVGLSELPSVAWGRLVYQGKKLGKSPDLLLKPAPTQALAGMAAALTGDEVGALDWAAEMLTSPTPAETAKRMLPESLEVHVFEDSPVGILAVQRAADLLAQAAVAVQVRGWGIASGHPEKTEALRALGAEICEDVNQAVARALG
;
A
#
# COMPACT_ATOMS: atom_id res chain seq x y z
N MET A 1 16.22 -8.68 10.54
CA MET A 1 16.17 -7.49 9.66
C MET A 1 14.81 -7.46 8.98
N LEU A 2 14.09 -6.34 9.05
CA LEU A 2 12.78 -6.16 8.43
C LEU A 2 12.87 -4.98 7.46
N PHE A 3 12.63 -5.24 6.18
CA PHE A 3 12.76 -4.23 5.13
C PHE A 3 11.39 -3.81 4.63
N ASP A 4 11.13 -2.49 4.55
CA ASP A 4 10.12 -2.01 3.61
C ASP A 4 10.60 -2.21 2.17
N LEU A 5 9.68 -2.25 1.20
CA LEU A 5 10.05 -2.29 -0.21
C LEU A 5 10.17 -0.88 -0.78
N ASP A 6 9.05 -0.15 -0.82
CA ASP A 6 8.95 1.14 -1.50
C ASP A 6 9.74 2.21 -0.77
N GLY A 7 10.59 2.95 -1.49
CA GLY A 7 11.47 3.96 -0.92
C GLY A 7 12.68 3.40 -0.14
N VAL A 8 12.76 2.07 0.02
CA VAL A 8 13.83 1.38 0.76
C VAL A 8 14.63 0.47 -0.15
N LEU A 9 14.05 -0.66 -0.59
CA LEU A 9 14.70 -1.60 -1.49
C LEU A 9 14.51 -1.21 -2.96
N ILE A 10 13.38 -0.58 -3.28
CA ILE A 10 13.00 -0.21 -4.65
C ILE A 10 12.36 1.17 -4.68
N LEU A 11 12.59 1.93 -5.75
CA LEU A 11 11.89 3.17 -6.02
C LEU A 11 10.66 2.88 -6.89
N PRO A 12 9.42 3.13 -6.43
CA PRO A 12 8.17 2.69 -7.08
C PRO A 12 7.76 3.56 -8.28
N ARG A 13 8.66 3.76 -9.25
CA ARG A 13 8.37 4.61 -10.42
C ARG A 13 7.23 4.05 -11.27
N GLY A 14 7.10 2.73 -11.37
CA GLY A 14 6.05 2.07 -12.12
C GLY A 14 4.65 2.40 -11.58
N TYR A 15 4.49 2.40 -10.25
CA TYR A 15 3.23 2.81 -9.63
C TYR A 15 2.92 4.28 -9.81
N ARG A 16 3.91 5.17 -9.64
CA ARG A 16 3.69 6.60 -9.85
C ARG A 16 3.22 6.88 -11.27
N ALA A 17 3.85 6.26 -12.26
CA ALA A 17 3.44 6.35 -13.66
C ALA A 17 2.03 5.77 -13.86
N ALA A 18 1.74 4.59 -13.30
CA ALA A 18 0.42 3.96 -13.43
C ALA A 18 -0.72 4.80 -12.80
N VAL A 19 -0.48 5.46 -11.66
CA VAL A 19 -1.45 6.41 -11.07
C VAL A 19 -1.71 7.57 -12.02
N HIS A 20 -0.63 8.22 -12.48
CA HIS A 20 -0.71 9.37 -13.37
C HIS A 20 -1.48 9.03 -14.65
N ASP A 21 -1.12 7.91 -15.29
CA ASP A 21 -1.71 7.53 -16.57
C ASP A 21 -3.14 7.00 -16.42
N THR A 22 -3.47 6.37 -15.29
CA THR A 22 -4.87 6.02 -14.97
C THR A 22 -5.72 7.28 -14.81
N LEU A 23 -5.25 8.27 -14.04
CA LEU A 23 -5.98 9.53 -13.87
C LEU A 23 -6.11 10.27 -15.18
N THR A 24 -5.05 10.33 -15.98
CA THR A 24 -5.04 10.95 -17.31
C THR A 24 -6.08 10.29 -18.21
N TYR A 25 -6.08 8.96 -18.30
CA TYR A 25 -7.03 8.20 -19.11
C TYR A 25 -8.49 8.50 -18.73
N PHE A 26 -8.84 8.42 -17.45
CA PHE A 26 -10.22 8.66 -17.02
C PHE A 26 -10.63 10.13 -17.12
N LEU A 27 -9.72 11.08 -16.88
CA LEU A 27 -10.02 12.50 -17.08
C LEU A 27 -10.20 12.81 -18.57
N GLU A 28 -9.40 12.23 -19.46
CA GLU A 28 -9.60 12.34 -20.91
C GLU A 28 -10.94 11.75 -21.35
N ASP A 29 -11.27 10.56 -20.86
CA ASP A 29 -12.54 9.87 -21.18
C ASP A 29 -13.78 10.64 -20.70
N LEU A 30 -13.61 11.51 -19.69
CA LEU A 30 -14.63 12.41 -19.14
C LEU A 30 -14.56 13.84 -19.69
N HIS A 31 -13.74 14.12 -20.71
CA HIS A 31 -13.52 15.48 -21.26
C HIS A 31 -12.96 16.50 -20.24
N LEU A 32 -12.22 16.01 -19.25
CA LEU A 32 -11.58 16.76 -18.16
C LEU A 32 -10.04 16.80 -18.26
N SER A 33 -9.45 16.49 -19.42
CA SER A 33 -7.99 16.40 -19.58
C SER A 33 -7.22 17.69 -19.22
N HIS A 34 -7.88 18.84 -19.28
CA HIS A 34 -7.32 20.13 -18.87
C HIS A 34 -7.13 20.27 -17.35
N LEU A 35 -7.74 19.40 -16.53
CA LEU A 35 -7.60 19.35 -15.08
C LEU A 35 -6.35 18.57 -14.62
N ALA A 36 -5.30 18.51 -15.43
CA ALA A 36 -4.10 17.71 -15.21
C ALA A 36 -3.67 17.65 -13.72
N VAL A 37 -3.44 16.42 -13.24
CA VAL A 37 -3.05 16.15 -11.86
C VAL A 37 -1.54 16.29 -11.73
N ASP A 38 -1.09 17.07 -10.75
CA ASP A 38 0.34 17.27 -10.51
C ASP A 38 1.01 16.07 -9.81
N ASP A 39 2.30 15.86 -10.09
CA ASP A 39 3.12 14.76 -9.53
C ASP A 39 3.23 14.77 -8.00
N GLY A 40 2.88 15.88 -7.35
CA GLY A 40 2.87 16.00 -5.90
C GLY A 40 1.53 15.64 -5.25
N LEU A 41 0.52 15.19 -5.99
CA LEU A 41 -0.73 14.68 -5.42
C LEU A 41 -0.55 13.33 -4.69
N PRO A 42 0.15 12.32 -5.23
CA PRO A 42 0.38 11.06 -4.50
C PRO A 42 1.15 11.25 -3.17
N PRO A 43 2.26 12.03 -3.09
CA PRO A 43 2.89 12.36 -1.81
C PRO A 43 1.96 13.07 -0.82
N LEU A 44 1.02 13.87 -1.31
CA LEU A 44 0.02 14.51 -0.44
C LEU A 44 -0.91 13.45 0.19
N PHE A 45 -1.42 12.49 -0.59
CA PHE A 45 -2.24 11.39 -0.04
C PHE A 45 -1.48 10.59 1.01
N GLU A 46 -0.21 10.27 0.76
CA GLU A 46 0.65 9.55 1.72
C GLU A 46 0.80 10.31 3.03
N SER A 47 0.97 11.63 2.98
CA SER A 47 1.02 12.49 4.18
C SER A 47 -0.28 12.47 4.99
N LEU A 48 -1.40 12.15 4.35
CA LEU A 48 -2.72 11.99 4.97
C LEU A 48 -3.00 10.53 5.42
N GLY A 49 -2.04 9.63 5.27
CA GLY A 49 -2.16 8.22 5.64
C GLY A 49 -2.88 7.36 4.59
N VAL A 50 -3.11 7.87 3.39
CA VAL A 50 -3.65 7.12 2.25
C VAL A 50 -2.48 6.60 1.43
N THR A 51 -2.20 5.30 1.52
CA THR A 51 -1.02 4.68 0.89
C THR A 51 -1.36 3.76 -0.28
N SER A 52 -2.64 3.61 -0.62
CA SER A 52 -3.09 2.77 -1.72
C SER A 52 -3.43 3.63 -2.94
N GLU A 53 -2.78 3.37 -4.05
CA GLU A 53 -2.99 4.02 -5.34
C GLU A 53 -4.45 3.90 -5.80
N TRP A 54 -5.10 2.77 -5.51
CA TRP A 54 -6.52 2.55 -5.85
C TRP A 54 -7.44 3.57 -5.16
N ASP A 55 -7.11 3.97 -3.92
CA ASP A 55 -7.85 5.02 -3.21
C ASP A 55 -7.49 6.42 -3.72
N MET A 56 -6.20 6.67 -3.99
CA MET A 56 -5.75 7.96 -4.55
C MET A 56 -6.48 8.29 -5.85
N ILE A 57 -6.58 7.29 -6.74
CA ILE A 57 -7.27 7.44 -8.04
C ILE A 57 -8.76 7.70 -7.82
N ALA A 58 -9.43 6.88 -7.00
CA ALA A 58 -10.86 7.00 -6.75
C ALA A 58 -11.25 8.34 -6.11
N VAL A 59 -10.51 8.79 -5.10
CA VAL A 59 -10.76 10.08 -4.43
C VAL A 59 -10.50 11.25 -5.38
N SER A 60 -9.45 11.18 -6.21
CA SER A 60 -9.16 12.23 -7.19
C SER A 60 -10.28 12.35 -8.23
N LEU A 61 -10.78 11.24 -8.77
CA LEU A 61 -11.92 11.27 -9.69
C LEU A 61 -13.19 11.79 -9.01
N ALA A 62 -13.46 11.41 -7.75
CA ALA A 62 -14.59 11.95 -6.99
C ALA A 62 -14.51 13.47 -6.81
N VAL A 63 -13.31 14.01 -6.58
CA VAL A 63 -13.06 15.47 -6.50
C VAL A 63 -13.32 16.16 -7.84
N ALA A 64 -12.87 15.59 -8.96
CA ALA A 64 -13.10 16.16 -10.29
C ALA A 64 -14.59 16.19 -10.65
N LEU A 65 -15.28 15.07 -10.41
CA LEU A 65 -16.71 14.96 -10.71
C LEU A 65 -17.57 15.82 -9.78
N ASP A 66 -17.17 16.01 -8.52
CA ASP A 66 -17.85 16.96 -7.62
C ASP A 66 -17.75 18.40 -8.13
N ALA A 67 -16.58 18.80 -8.66
CA ALA A 67 -16.42 20.10 -9.29
C ALA A 67 -17.31 20.22 -10.54
N ALA A 68 -17.33 19.19 -11.40
CA ALA A 68 -18.19 19.17 -12.59
C ALA A 68 -19.68 19.26 -12.23
N ALA A 69 -20.13 18.52 -11.22
CA ALA A 69 -21.52 18.58 -10.74
C ALA A 69 -21.87 19.94 -10.09
N GLY A 70 -20.90 20.66 -9.55
CA GLY A 70 -21.08 22.03 -9.09
C GLY A 70 -21.32 23.03 -10.22
N ALA A 71 -20.61 22.87 -11.34
CA ALA A 71 -20.80 23.67 -12.55
C ALA A 71 -22.08 23.26 -13.31
N PHE A 72 -22.42 21.97 -13.30
CA PHE A 72 -23.53 21.38 -14.04
C PHE A 72 -24.41 20.51 -13.11
N PRO A 73 -25.38 21.10 -12.39
CA PRO A 73 -26.13 20.41 -11.33
C PRO A 73 -26.91 19.16 -11.76
N HIS A 74 -27.21 19.01 -13.05
CA HIS A 74 -27.89 17.81 -13.57
C HIS A 74 -27.00 16.55 -13.46
N LEU A 75 -25.67 16.71 -13.46
CA LEU A 75 -24.72 15.60 -13.28
C LEU A 75 -24.85 14.94 -11.89
N ALA A 76 -25.36 15.65 -10.88
CA ALA A 76 -25.54 15.10 -9.55
C ALA A 76 -26.57 13.96 -9.47
N GLN A 77 -27.41 13.77 -10.50
CA GLN A 77 -28.39 12.67 -10.55
C GLN A 77 -27.84 11.41 -11.24
N VAL A 78 -26.60 11.48 -11.73
CA VAL A 78 -25.99 10.36 -12.44
C VAL A 78 -25.48 9.32 -11.45
N GLY A 79 -25.75 8.04 -11.72
CA GLY A 79 -25.49 6.94 -10.78
C GLY A 79 -24.16 6.20 -10.99
N THR A 80 -23.62 6.18 -12.21
CA THR A 80 -22.40 5.42 -12.53
C THR A 80 -21.42 6.21 -13.39
N LEU A 81 -20.15 5.81 -13.38
CA LEU A 81 -19.11 6.48 -14.17
C LEU A 81 -19.40 6.45 -15.67
N VAL A 82 -19.98 5.35 -16.16
CA VAL A 82 -20.40 5.21 -17.57
C VAL A 82 -21.50 6.21 -17.93
N GLN A 83 -22.51 6.35 -17.05
CA GLN A 83 -23.56 7.34 -17.26
C GLN A 83 -23.00 8.76 -17.15
N MET A 84 -22.00 8.99 -16.29
CA MET A 84 -21.38 10.30 -16.09
C MET A 84 -20.69 10.75 -17.37
N LYS A 85 -19.91 9.85 -17.98
CA LYS A 85 -19.33 10.07 -19.30
C LYS A 85 -20.38 10.52 -20.31
N THR A 86 -21.44 9.75 -20.50
CA THR A 86 -22.51 10.09 -21.47
C THR A 86 -23.16 11.44 -21.17
N ALA A 87 -23.37 11.78 -19.90
CA ALA A 87 -23.95 13.06 -19.51
C ALA A 87 -23.01 14.26 -19.78
N MET A 88 -21.70 14.02 -19.86
CA MET A 88 -20.67 15.05 -20.05
C MET A 88 -20.27 15.30 -21.52
N GLU A 89 -20.62 14.41 -22.46
CA GLU A 89 -20.16 14.43 -23.87
C GLU A 89 -20.33 15.78 -24.60
N ASN A 90 -21.35 16.56 -24.23
CA ASN A 90 -21.68 17.84 -24.89
C ASN A 90 -21.55 19.05 -23.96
N LEU A 91 -20.95 18.87 -22.78
CA LEU A 91 -20.75 19.97 -21.84
C LEU A 91 -19.45 20.70 -22.16
N ASP A 92 -19.51 22.02 -22.04
CA ASP A 92 -18.32 22.84 -22.16
C ASP A 92 -17.60 22.93 -20.81
N LEU A 93 -16.58 22.10 -20.62
CA LEU A 93 -15.90 21.92 -19.34
C LEU A 93 -14.61 22.73 -19.23
N HIS A 94 -14.19 23.46 -20.27
CA HIS A 94 -12.84 24.08 -20.33
C HIS A 94 -12.58 25.16 -19.25
N GLU A 95 -13.64 25.75 -18.69
CA GLU A 95 -13.54 26.73 -17.59
C GLU A 95 -13.49 26.06 -16.21
N LEU A 96 -13.74 24.75 -16.11
CA LEU A 96 -13.71 24.04 -14.84
C LEU A 96 -12.30 24.09 -14.24
N ARG A 97 -12.21 24.33 -12.93
CA ARG A 97 -10.96 24.36 -12.19
C ARG A 97 -11.09 23.53 -10.92
N VAL A 98 -10.00 22.85 -10.56
CA VAL A 98 -9.93 22.03 -9.36
C VAL A 98 -8.66 22.40 -8.59
N GLU A 99 -8.85 22.93 -7.38
CA GLU A 99 -7.78 23.14 -6.41
C GLU A 99 -7.44 21.81 -5.72
N TRP A 100 -6.77 20.91 -6.45
CA TRP A 100 -6.51 19.52 -6.06
C TRP A 100 -5.99 19.38 -4.63
N ARG A 101 -4.94 20.13 -4.31
CA ARG A 101 -4.24 20.04 -3.02
C ARG A 101 -5.10 20.53 -1.86
N GLU A 102 -5.86 21.59 -2.06
CA GLU A 102 -6.76 22.11 -1.02
C GLU A 102 -7.90 21.12 -0.75
N ARG A 103 -8.55 20.65 -1.82
CA ARG A 103 -9.65 19.69 -1.72
C ARG A 103 -9.21 18.39 -1.07
N VAL A 104 -8.12 17.77 -1.51
CA VAL A 104 -7.63 16.51 -0.93
C VAL A 104 -7.23 16.70 0.55
N ARG A 105 -6.58 17.81 0.93
CA ARG A 105 -6.30 18.12 2.34
C ARG A 105 -7.58 18.21 3.19
N ALA A 106 -8.63 18.84 2.66
CA ALA A 106 -9.90 18.95 3.36
C ALA A 106 -10.60 17.59 3.58
N LEU A 107 -10.38 16.63 2.68
CA LEU A 107 -10.90 15.26 2.79
C LEU A 107 -10.07 14.38 3.75
N GLY A 108 -8.79 14.71 3.95
CA GLY A 108 -7.83 13.97 4.79
C GLY A 108 -8.38 13.42 6.12
N PRO A 109 -9.02 14.26 6.97
CA PRO A 109 -9.56 13.82 8.26
C PRO A 109 -10.63 12.72 8.18
N PHE A 110 -11.21 12.48 7.00
CA PHE A 110 -12.30 11.52 6.77
C PHE A 110 -11.84 10.24 6.07
N MET A 111 -10.60 10.21 5.56
CA MET A 111 -10.01 9.06 4.88
C MET A 111 -9.37 8.09 5.90
N LYS A 112 -10.21 7.51 6.76
CA LYS A 112 -9.78 6.56 7.79
C LYS A 112 -9.37 5.23 7.18
N ARG A 113 -8.54 4.48 7.89
CA ARG A 113 -8.03 3.17 7.45
C ARG A 113 -9.03 2.03 7.57
N GLU A 114 -10.10 2.20 8.35
CA GLU A 114 -11.17 1.20 8.47
C GLU A 114 -12.50 1.84 8.06
N PRO A 115 -13.22 1.25 7.09
CA PRO A 115 -12.93 -0.01 6.38
C PRO A 115 -11.81 0.08 5.30
N SER A 116 -11.72 1.21 4.60
CA SER A 116 -10.59 1.67 3.77
C SER A 116 -10.70 3.20 3.59
N PRO A 117 -9.64 3.93 3.17
CA PRO A 117 -9.70 5.38 2.96
C PRO A 117 -10.89 5.86 2.11
N SER A 118 -11.15 5.20 0.98
CA SER A 118 -12.24 5.57 0.07
C SER A 118 -13.62 5.28 0.68
N GLU A 119 -13.80 4.10 1.27
CA GLU A 119 -15.07 3.71 1.90
C GLU A 119 -15.37 4.55 3.15
N ALA A 120 -14.34 4.92 3.91
CA ALA A 120 -14.46 5.83 5.05
C ALA A 120 -14.91 7.23 4.60
N LEU A 121 -14.33 7.72 3.50
CA LEU A 121 -14.76 8.98 2.89
C LEU A 121 -16.21 8.89 2.38
N LEU A 122 -16.58 7.79 1.73
CA LEU A 122 -17.95 7.53 1.27
C LEU A 122 -18.95 7.54 2.44
N ALA A 123 -18.63 6.86 3.54
CA ALA A 123 -19.44 6.86 4.74
C ALA A 123 -19.58 8.28 5.32
N ALA A 124 -18.50 9.07 5.32
CA ALA A 124 -18.54 10.47 5.75
C ALA A 124 -19.40 11.35 4.83
N CYS A 125 -19.36 11.11 3.51
CA CYS A 125 -20.20 11.81 2.52
C CYS A 125 -21.69 11.47 2.63
N ARG A 126 -22.04 10.34 3.27
CA ARG A 126 -23.43 9.95 3.59
C ARG A 126 -23.94 10.54 4.90
N GLY A 127 -23.05 11.03 5.77
CA GLY A 127 -23.40 11.59 7.07
C GLY A 127 -24.14 12.93 6.96
N ASN A 128 -25.08 13.18 7.87
CA ASN A 128 -26.02 14.32 7.85
C ASN A 128 -25.41 15.71 8.21
N GLY A 129 -24.09 15.92 8.09
CA GLY A 129 -23.47 17.16 8.59
C GLY A 129 -22.22 17.67 7.88
N THR A 130 -21.66 16.92 6.93
CA THR A 130 -20.40 17.28 6.26
C THR A 130 -20.57 17.23 4.75
N HIS A 131 -20.65 18.41 4.12
CA HIS A 131 -20.64 18.59 2.67
C HIS A 131 -19.21 18.45 2.10
N LEU A 132 -18.58 17.29 2.28
CA LEU A 132 -17.19 17.04 1.86
C LEU A 132 -17.03 17.09 0.34
N LEU A 133 -18.02 16.53 -0.36
CA LEU A 133 -18.20 16.60 -1.81
C LEU A 133 -19.60 17.20 -2.02
N PRO A 134 -19.76 18.54 -1.86
CA PRO A 134 -21.07 19.18 -1.68
C PRO A 134 -22.08 18.87 -2.80
N ASN A 135 -21.62 18.60 -4.01
CA ASN A 135 -22.47 18.38 -5.18
C ASN A 135 -22.81 16.90 -5.37
N LEU A 136 -21.98 15.99 -4.84
CA LEU A 136 -22.14 14.53 -4.96
C LEU A 136 -22.45 13.80 -3.65
N SER A 137 -22.43 14.48 -2.50
CA SER A 137 -22.78 13.90 -1.20
C SER A 137 -24.15 13.20 -1.26
N GLY A 138 -24.17 11.94 -0.82
CA GLY A 138 -25.37 11.09 -0.85
C GLY A 138 -25.80 10.58 -2.24
N ARG A 139 -25.02 10.80 -3.29
CA ARG A 139 -25.31 10.31 -4.65
C ARG A 139 -24.70 8.92 -4.90
N GLU A 140 -25.35 8.15 -5.77
CA GLU A 140 -24.97 6.77 -6.09
C GLU A 140 -23.59 6.68 -6.77
N ILE A 141 -23.19 7.68 -7.56
CA ILE A 141 -21.87 7.74 -8.19
C ILE A 141 -20.70 7.63 -7.19
N LEU A 142 -20.87 8.10 -5.95
CA LEU A 142 -19.82 7.96 -4.94
C LEU A 142 -19.67 6.52 -4.46
N GLU A 143 -20.73 5.70 -4.46
CA GLU A 143 -20.62 4.27 -4.19
C GLU A 143 -19.83 3.56 -5.30
N ASP A 144 -20.11 3.91 -6.57
CA ASP A 144 -19.42 3.37 -7.74
C ASP A 144 -17.91 3.65 -7.72
N LEU A 145 -17.53 4.86 -7.30
CA LEU A 145 -16.12 5.28 -7.24
C LEU A 145 -15.40 4.82 -5.97
N LEU A 146 -16.00 5.06 -4.80
CA LEU A 146 -15.31 4.95 -3.52
C LEU A 146 -15.62 3.65 -2.76
N GLY A 147 -16.73 3.00 -3.07
CA GLY A 147 -17.25 1.89 -2.26
C GLY A 147 -16.58 0.54 -2.53
N ARG A 148 -15.85 0.40 -3.64
CA ARG A 148 -15.34 -0.90 -4.11
C ARG A 148 -13.94 -0.83 -4.72
N THR A 149 -13.08 0.07 -4.25
CA THR A 149 -11.74 0.30 -4.83
C THR A 149 -10.84 -0.95 -4.82
N ARG A 150 -11.13 -1.94 -3.96
CA ARG A 150 -10.41 -3.23 -3.89
C ARG A 150 -11.01 -4.32 -4.79
N ALA A 151 -12.21 -4.12 -5.36
CA ALA A 151 -12.89 -5.13 -6.16
C ALA A 151 -12.53 -4.97 -7.64
N LEU A 152 -11.41 -5.58 -8.05
CA LEU A 152 -10.82 -5.49 -9.38
C LEU A 152 -11.84 -5.56 -10.52
N TRP A 153 -12.81 -6.48 -10.43
CA TRP A 153 -13.80 -6.71 -11.50
C TRP A 153 -14.87 -5.66 -11.62
N SER A 154 -15.29 -5.09 -10.50
CA SER A 154 -16.35 -4.09 -10.47
C SER A 154 -15.81 -2.66 -10.42
N CYS A 155 -14.49 -2.47 -10.32
CA CYS A 155 -13.86 -1.15 -10.24
C CYS A 155 -12.98 -0.90 -11.48
N PRO A 156 -13.50 -0.18 -12.50
CA PRO A 156 -12.77 0.06 -13.75
C PRO A 156 -11.43 0.75 -13.56
N THR A 157 -11.33 1.65 -12.59
CA THR A 157 -10.11 2.42 -12.29
C THR A 157 -9.01 1.52 -11.75
N THR A 158 -9.33 0.66 -10.77
CA THR A 158 -8.38 -0.34 -10.24
C THR A 158 -7.97 -1.34 -11.31
N ARG A 159 -8.92 -1.80 -12.14
CA ARG A 159 -8.60 -2.72 -13.24
C ARG A 159 -7.66 -2.11 -14.27
N PHE A 160 -7.89 -0.87 -14.66
CA PHE A 160 -7.03 -0.15 -15.59
C PHE A 160 -5.64 0.09 -15.00
N PHE A 161 -5.57 0.55 -13.74
CA PHE A 161 -4.31 0.70 -13.01
C PHE A 161 -3.51 -0.61 -12.96
N GLN A 162 -4.18 -1.71 -12.62
CA GLN A 162 -3.54 -3.03 -12.55
C GLN A 162 -3.03 -3.51 -13.91
N ASN A 163 -3.73 -3.19 -15.00
CA ASN A 163 -3.24 -3.47 -16.33
C ASN A 163 -1.97 -2.69 -16.66
N LEU A 164 -1.84 -1.42 -16.25
CA LEU A 164 -0.59 -0.67 -16.43
C LEU A 164 0.54 -1.23 -15.55
N ALA A 165 0.27 -1.46 -14.27
CA ALA A 165 1.26 -1.96 -13.31
C ALA A 165 1.84 -3.31 -13.76
N LEU A 166 0.99 -4.29 -14.04
CA LEU A 166 1.40 -5.64 -14.44
C LEU A 166 1.72 -5.76 -15.94
N GLY A 167 1.21 -4.86 -16.78
CA GLY A 167 1.24 -5.06 -18.22
C GLY A 167 0.29 -6.15 -18.69
N ALA A 168 0.09 -6.25 -20.01
CA ALA A 168 -0.91 -7.13 -20.62
C ALA A 168 -0.66 -8.62 -20.36
N GLU A 169 0.59 -9.07 -20.40
CA GLU A 169 0.95 -10.48 -20.25
C GLU A 169 0.64 -11.00 -18.84
N MET A 170 1.21 -10.36 -17.81
CA MET A 170 0.97 -10.77 -16.42
C MET A 170 -0.48 -10.50 -16.01
N PHE A 171 -1.13 -9.46 -16.53
CA PHE A 171 -2.56 -9.25 -16.28
C PHE A 171 -3.36 -10.48 -16.73
N ARG A 172 -3.14 -11.02 -17.94
CA ARG A 172 -3.82 -12.27 -18.36
C ARG A 172 -3.44 -13.47 -17.50
N GLU A 173 -2.15 -13.61 -17.15
CA GLU A 173 -1.66 -14.74 -16.36
C GLU A 173 -2.33 -14.82 -14.98
N TYR A 174 -2.36 -13.71 -14.26
CA TYR A 174 -2.83 -13.67 -12.87
C TYR A 174 -4.33 -13.45 -12.78
N TYR A 175 -4.93 -12.71 -13.69
CA TYR A 175 -6.34 -12.35 -13.61
C TYR A 175 -7.24 -13.18 -14.54
N ASP A 176 -6.70 -13.90 -15.52
CA ASP A 176 -7.48 -14.66 -16.50
C ASP A 176 -8.56 -13.80 -17.19
N GLN A 177 -8.17 -12.56 -17.53
CA GLN A 177 -9.02 -11.55 -18.16
C GLN A 177 -8.24 -10.79 -19.21
N GLU A 178 -8.96 -10.26 -20.20
CA GLU A 178 -8.35 -9.37 -21.18
C GLU A 178 -7.97 -8.03 -20.54
N PRO A 179 -6.75 -7.53 -20.82
CA PRO A 179 -6.34 -6.20 -20.42
C PRO A 179 -7.13 -5.13 -21.20
N TYR A 180 -7.19 -3.91 -20.67
CA TYR A 180 -7.65 -2.74 -21.41
C TYR A 180 -6.68 -2.35 -22.54
N LEU A 181 -5.38 -2.50 -22.28
CA LEU A 181 -4.28 -2.05 -23.13
C LEU A 181 -3.20 -3.12 -23.26
N GLU A 182 -2.69 -3.25 -24.48
CA GLU A 182 -1.50 -4.06 -24.81
C GLU A 182 -0.22 -3.28 -24.50
N VAL A 183 0.17 -3.25 -23.22
CA VAL A 183 1.34 -2.52 -22.73
C VAL A 183 2.29 -3.42 -21.94
N PRO A 184 3.61 -3.12 -21.92
CA PRO A 184 4.55 -3.79 -21.02
C PRO A 184 4.25 -3.41 -19.56
N SER A 185 4.74 -4.24 -18.63
CA SER A 185 4.64 -3.96 -17.19
C SER A 185 5.39 -2.70 -16.81
N TYR A 186 4.70 -1.74 -16.20
CA TYR A 186 5.34 -0.53 -15.68
C TYR A 186 6.26 -0.86 -14.51
N LEU A 187 5.91 -1.84 -13.69
CA LEU A 187 6.75 -2.28 -12.58
C LEU A 187 8.10 -2.80 -13.09
N LEU A 188 8.10 -3.68 -14.10
CA LEU A 188 9.35 -4.21 -14.67
C LEU A 188 10.11 -3.17 -15.48
N ALA A 189 9.41 -2.27 -16.17
CA ALA A 189 10.04 -1.31 -17.08
C ALA A 189 10.57 -0.06 -16.36
N MET A 190 9.99 0.31 -15.22
CA MET A 190 10.23 1.62 -14.60
C MET A 190 10.73 1.54 -13.16
N ASP A 191 10.37 0.53 -12.37
CA ASP A 191 10.87 0.45 -10.99
C ASP A 191 12.40 0.34 -10.95
N GLU A 192 13.00 1.02 -9.98
CA GLU A 192 14.46 1.17 -9.89
C GLU A 192 14.98 0.54 -8.59
N PRO A 193 15.82 -0.51 -8.65
CA PRO A 193 16.46 -1.08 -7.47
C PRO A 193 17.31 -0.03 -6.74
N LEU A 194 17.04 0.16 -5.44
CA LEU A 194 17.85 1.02 -4.57
C LEU A 194 18.93 0.23 -3.83
N ALA A 195 18.68 -1.05 -3.57
CA ALA A 195 19.69 -1.97 -3.09
C ALA A 195 20.63 -2.40 -4.22
N THR A 196 21.92 -2.17 -4.01
CA THR A 196 22.98 -2.64 -4.91
C THR A 196 23.10 -4.17 -4.89
N PRO A 197 23.54 -4.80 -5.99
CA PRO A 197 23.79 -6.24 -6.03
C PRO A 197 24.70 -6.73 -4.89
N GLU A 198 25.71 -5.93 -4.52
CA GLU A 198 26.61 -6.23 -3.40
C GLU A 198 25.88 -6.25 -2.05
N THR A 199 24.97 -5.30 -1.83
CA THR A 199 24.15 -5.24 -0.62
C THR A 199 23.21 -6.42 -0.54
N SER A 200 22.52 -6.75 -1.64
CA SER A 200 21.64 -7.91 -1.70
C SER A 200 22.39 -9.22 -1.46
N ALA A 201 23.57 -9.38 -2.08
CA ALA A 201 24.43 -10.54 -1.87
C ALA A 201 24.89 -10.66 -0.41
N ARG A 202 25.20 -9.55 0.27
CA ARG A 202 25.56 -9.54 1.70
C ARG A 202 24.40 -9.96 2.58
N ILE A 203 23.19 -9.47 2.30
CA ILE A 203 21.97 -9.87 3.03
C ILE A 203 21.77 -11.39 2.92
N LEU A 204 21.81 -11.93 1.69
CA LEU A 204 21.61 -13.36 1.45
C LEU A 204 22.73 -14.22 2.05
N ALA A 205 23.99 -13.77 1.96
CA ALA A 205 25.12 -14.50 2.52
C ALA A 205 25.00 -14.66 4.04
N GLY A 206 24.62 -13.59 4.75
CA GLY A 206 24.43 -13.66 6.19
C GLY A 206 23.19 -14.47 6.62
N MET A 207 22.14 -14.49 5.79
CA MET A 207 21.02 -15.42 5.99
C MET A 207 21.45 -16.88 5.86
N ARG A 208 22.20 -17.21 4.81
CA ARG A 208 22.68 -18.58 4.55
C ARG A 208 23.66 -19.06 5.62
N SER A 209 24.46 -18.17 6.20
CA SER A 209 25.36 -18.51 7.30
C SER A 209 24.69 -18.51 8.68
N GLY A 210 23.41 -18.10 8.78
CA GLY A 210 22.71 -17.93 10.05
C GLY A 210 23.21 -16.75 10.91
N ALA A 211 23.94 -15.80 10.30
CA ALA A 211 24.42 -14.61 11.00
C ALA A 211 23.28 -13.63 11.32
N HIS A 212 22.28 -13.58 10.44
CA HIS A 212 21.06 -12.80 10.64
C HIS A 212 19.90 -13.44 9.88
N PHE A 213 18.69 -13.00 10.19
CA PHE A 213 17.46 -13.40 9.52
C PHE A 213 16.79 -12.17 8.91
N ALA A 214 16.14 -12.31 7.76
CA ALA A 214 15.49 -11.18 7.09
C ALA A 214 14.11 -11.52 6.52
N ALA A 215 13.23 -10.51 6.49
CA ALA A 215 11.94 -10.55 5.81
C ALA A 215 11.62 -9.18 5.22
N ALA A 216 10.75 -9.15 4.21
CA ALA A 216 10.18 -7.93 3.66
C ALA A 216 8.76 -7.70 4.21
N LEU A 217 8.44 -6.44 4.52
CA LEU A 217 7.11 -5.97 4.92
C LEU A 217 6.69 -4.92 3.90
N THR A 218 5.49 -4.99 3.34
CA THR A 218 5.07 -3.97 2.36
C THR A 218 3.55 -3.93 2.22
N ALA A 219 3.05 -2.79 1.71
CA ALA A 219 1.66 -2.65 1.28
C ALA A 219 1.45 -3.06 -0.19
N ARG A 220 2.51 -3.36 -0.96
CA ARG A 220 2.37 -3.88 -2.32
C ARG A 220 1.50 -5.14 -2.32
N PRO A 221 0.60 -5.32 -3.28
CA PRO A 221 -0.03 -6.60 -3.54
C PRO A 221 1.01 -7.70 -3.71
N SER A 222 0.60 -8.92 -3.41
CA SER A 222 1.45 -10.09 -3.52
C SER A 222 0.60 -11.30 -3.83
N LEU A 223 1.26 -12.41 -4.12
CA LEU A 223 0.63 -13.72 -4.06
C LEU A 223 0.10 -14.05 -2.64
N PRO A 224 -0.68 -15.12 -2.45
CA PRO A 224 -0.90 -15.67 -1.12
C PRO A 224 0.42 -16.19 -0.51
N PRO A 225 0.45 -16.54 0.79
CA PRO A 225 1.64 -17.09 1.42
C PRO A 225 2.22 -18.28 0.65
N ARG A 226 3.56 -18.42 0.66
CA ARG A 226 4.24 -19.54 -0.03
C ARG A 226 3.64 -20.89 0.36
N GLY A 227 3.34 -21.71 -0.65
CA GLY A 227 2.72 -23.03 -0.46
C GLY A 227 1.19 -23.05 -0.48
N VAL A 228 0.53 -21.89 -0.50
CA VAL A 228 -0.93 -21.78 -0.69
C VAL A 228 -1.26 -21.69 -2.18
N THR A 229 -2.08 -22.60 -2.69
CA THR A 229 -2.41 -22.69 -4.14
C THR A 229 -3.90 -22.55 -4.46
N ASN A 230 -4.78 -22.57 -3.47
CA ASN A 230 -6.23 -22.71 -3.67
C ASN A 230 -7.00 -21.39 -3.46
N GLU A 231 -6.33 -20.26 -3.62
CA GLU A 231 -6.93 -18.94 -3.44
C GLU A 231 -7.47 -18.37 -4.77
N PRO A 232 -8.56 -17.57 -4.75
CA PRO A 232 -9.08 -16.90 -5.94
C PRO A 232 -8.04 -15.94 -6.51
N ARG A 233 -7.65 -16.10 -7.77
CA ARG A 233 -6.53 -15.35 -8.35
C ARG A 233 -6.77 -13.83 -8.46
N GLU A 234 -8.03 -13.42 -8.57
CA GLU A 234 -8.45 -12.01 -8.72
C GLU A 234 -8.03 -11.08 -7.58
N GLU A 235 -7.67 -11.63 -6.43
CA GLU A 235 -7.27 -10.86 -5.25
C GLU A 235 -5.75 -10.76 -5.08
N TYR A 236 -4.97 -11.40 -5.97
CA TYR A 236 -3.53 -11.56 -5.81
C TYR A 236 -2.79 -11.24 -7.11
N SER A 237 -1.77 -10.40 -7.00
CA SER A 237 -0.83 -10.03 -8.06
C SER A 237 0.58 -10.09 -7.50
N PRO A 238 1.59 -10.49 -8.28
CA PRO A 238 2.94 -10.78 -7.77
C PRO A 238 3.80 -9.51 -7.52
N GLU A 239 3.19 -8.38 -7.18
CA GLU A 239 3.85 -7.07 -7.16
C GLU A 239 5.02 -6.99 -6.17
N ALA A 240 4.87 -7.52 -4.96
CA ALA A 240 5.95 -7.63 -3.99
C ALA A 240 7.04 -8.63 -4.44
N GLU A 241 6.63 -9.74 -5.07
CA GLU A 241 7.57 -10.74 -5.61
C GLU A 241 8.44 -10.16 -6.73
N LEU A 242 7.84 -9.40 -7.66
CA LEU A 242 8.55 -8.74 -8.74
C LEU A 242 9.57 -7.73 -8.21
N ALA A 243 9.19 -6.95 -7.18
CA ALA A 243 10.10 -6.03 -6.52
C ALA A 243 11.29 -6.75 -5.86
N LEU A 244 11.03 -7.83 -5.11
CA LEU A 244 12.08 -8.66 -4.51
C LEU A 244 12.98 -9.31 -5.56
N GLN A 245 12.42 -9.72 -6.70
CA GLN A 245 13.20 -10.24 -7.82
C GLN A 245 14.09 -9.17 -8.45
N ALA A 246 13.58 -7.96 -8.66
CA ALA A 246 14.35 -6.86 -9.26
C ALA A 246 15.58 -6.48 -8.42
N VAL A 247 15.48 -6.57 -7.09
CA VAL A 247 16.60 -6.27 -6.17
C VAL A 247 17.46 -7.49 -5.84
N GLY A 248 17.17 -8.66 -6.40
CA GLY A 248 17.92 -9.89 -6.15
C GLY A 248 17.72 -10.50 -4.76
N LEU A 249 16.54 -10.30 -4.16
CA LEU A 249 16.16 -10.76 -2.81
C LEU A 249 14.93 -11.68 -2.81
N SER A 250 14.64 -12.38 -3.92
CA SER A 250 13.50 -13.30 -4.02
C SER A 250 13.47 -14.40 -2.94
N GLU A 251 14.60 -14.73 -2.31
CA GLU A 251 14.66 -15.73 -1.24
C GLU A 251 13.97 -15.24 0.06
N LEU A 252 13.90 -13.92 0.29
CA LEU A 252 13.31 -13.35 1.51
C LEU A 252 11.84 -13.77 1.64
N PRO A 253 11.40 -14.23 2.81
CA PRO A 253 9.97 -14.29 3.12
C PRO A 253 9.39 -12.88 3.10
N SER A 254 8.13 -12.76 2.68
CA SER A 254 7.45 -11.46 2.62
C SER A 254 6.09 -11.50 3.30
N VAL A 255 5.80 -10.45 4.07
CA VAL A 255 4.47 -10.19 4.62
C VAL A 255 3.89 -8.97 3.91
N ALA A 256 3.58 -9.18 2.64
CA ALA A 256 2.98 -8.21 1.74
C ALA A 256 1.44 -8.25 1.78
N TRP A 257 0.76 -7.44 0.97
CA TRP A 257 -0.70 -7.28 1.06
C TRP A 257 -1.48 -8.57 0.79
N GLY A 258 -1.09 -9.40 -0.18
CA GLY A 258 -1.76 -10.68 -0.42
C GLY A 258 -1.69 -11.64 0.78
N ARG A 259 -0.58 -11.62 1.53
CA ARG A 259 -0.48 -12.37 2.80
C ARG A 259 -1.48 -11.87 3.83
N LEU A 260 -1.72 -10.55 3.88
CA LEU A 260 -2.71 -9.95 4.77
C LEU A 260 -4.14 -10.21 4.30
N VAL A 261 -4.41 -10.25 2.99
CA VAL A 261 -5.71 -10.66 2.43
C VAL A 261 -6.04 -12.07 2.88
N TYR A 262 -5.10 -13.00 2.69
CA TYR A 262 -5.23 -14.38 3.15
C TYR A 262 -5.55 -14.47 4.65
N GLN A 263 -4.80 -13.75 5.48
CA GLN A 263 -5.03 -13.76 6.93
C GLN A 263 -6.35 -13.06 7.32
N GLY A 264 -6.69 -11.97 6.64
CA GLY A 264 -7.93 -11.21 6.85
C GLY A 264 -9.15 -12.08 6.63
N LYS A 265 -9.16 -12.89 5.56
CA LYS A 265 -10.22 -13.89 5.31
C LYS A 265 -10.38 -14.87 6.46
N LYS A 266 -9.28 -15.46 6.95
CA LYS A 266 -9.32 -16.40 8.08
C LYS A 266 -9.87 -15.77 9.35
N LEU A 267 -9.60 -14.48 9.56
CA LEU A 267 -10.03 -13.73 10.74
C LEU A 267 -11.40 -13.04 10.58
N GLY A 268 -11.97 -13.02 9.38
CA GLY A 268 -13.16 -12.20 9.07
C GLY A 268 -12.92 -10.70 9.25
N LYS A 269 -11.72 -10.21 8.91
CA LYS A 269 -11.30 -8.81 9.08
C LYS A 269 -10.76 -8.22 7.78
N SER A 270 -10.87 -6.90 7.62
CA SER A 270 -10.20 -6.20 6.53
C SER A 270 -8.67 -6.33 6.64
N PRO A 271 -7.95 -6.62 5.53
CA PRO A 271 -6.49 -6.60 5.51
C PRO A 271 -5.89 -5.22 5.88
N ASP A 272 -6.61 -4.11 5.66
CA ASP A 272 -6.18 -2.76 6.05
C ASP A 272 -5.89 -2.63 7.56
N LEU A 273 -6.61 -3.42 8.39
CA LEU A 273 -6.42 -3.47 9.84
C LEU A 273 -5.18 -4.25 10.28
N LEU A 274 -4.65 -5.08 9.39
CA LEU A 274 -3.46 -5.89 9.65
C LEU A 274 -2.18 -5.18 9.15
N LEU A 275 -2.33 -4.17 8.28
CA LEU A 275 -1.24 -3.40 7.69
C LEU A 275 -0.59 -2.43 8.69
N LYS A 276 0.72 -2.15 8.52
CA LYS A 276 1.47 -1.14 9.30
C LYS A 276 0.69 0.19 9.41
N PRO A 277 0.48 0.77 10.62
CA PRO A 277 1.24 0.57 11.84
C PRO A 277 0.64 -0.50 12.79
N ALA A 278 -0.30 -1.33 12.35
CA ALA A 278 -0.67 -2.49 13.14
C ALA A 278 0.55 -3.43 13.30
N PRO A 279 0.73 -4.08 14.46
CA PRO A 279 1.90 -4.91 14.72
C PRO A 279 1.88 -6.25 13.95
N THR A 280 0.77 -6.61 13.30
CA THR A 280 0.58 -7.92 12.65
C THR A 280 1.65 -8.21 11.62
N GLN A 281 1.93 -7.29 10.69
CA GLN A 281 2.99 -7.45 9.70
C GLN A 281 4.36 -7.64 10.33
N ALA A 282 4.69 -6.85 11.34
CA ALA A 282 5.98 -6.91 12.02
C ALA A 282 6.16 -8.23 12.77
N LEU A 283 5.15 -8.68 13.52
CA LEU A 283 5.14 -9.98 14.21
C LEU A 283 5.33 -11.13 13.21
N ALA A 284 4.48 -11.18 12.18
CA ALA A 284 4.58 -12.22 11.15
C ALA A 284 5.94 -12.18 10.43
N GLY A 285 6.48 -10.99 10.14
CA GLY A 285 7.79 -10.85 9.50
C GLY A 285 8.94 -11.36 10.37
N MET A 286 8.92 -11.10 11.68
CA MET A 286 9.91 -11.64 12.62
C MET A 286 9.88 -13.17 12.64
N ALA A 287 8.69 -13.75 12.77
CA ALA A 287 8.52 -15.20 12.78
C ALA A 287 8.90 -15.83 11.43
N ALA A 288 8.42 -15.28 10.31
CA ALA A 288 8.71 -15.78 8.97
C ALA A 288 10.21 -15.69 8.63
N ALA A 289 10.90 -14.63 9.07
CA ALA A 289 12.35 -14.51 8.91
C ALA A 289 13.11 -15.67 9.58
N LEU A 290 12.65 -16.11 10.76
CA LEU A 290 13.29 -17.16 11.55
C LEU A 290 12.93 -18.57 11.07
N THR A 291 11.68 -18.79 10.66
CA THR A 291 11.16 -20.14 10.37
C THR A 291 11.10 -20.46 8.88
N GLY A 292 11.01 -19.44 8.01
CA GLY A 292 10.69 -19.59 6.59
C GLY A 292 9.23 -19.98 6.33
N ASP A 293 8.40 -20.16 7.36
CA ASP A 293 7.00 -20.56 7.26
C ASP A 293 6.08 -19.33 7.32
N GLU A 294 5.69 -18.81 6.14
CA GLU A 294 4.82 -17.63 6.04
C GLU A 294 3.42 -17.88 6.61
N VAL A 295 2.84 -19.07 6.41
CA VAL A 295 1.49 -19.40 6.91
C VAL A 295 1.50 -19.50 8.43
N GLY A 296 2.41 -20.30 8.97
CA GLY A 296 2.56 -20.45 10.42
C GLY A 296 2.89 -19.14 11.12
N ALA A 297 3.69 -18.28 10.49
CA ALA A 297 4.00 -16.95 11.02
C ALA A 297 2.78 -16.01 11.07
N LEU A 298 1.93 -16.02 10.04
CA LEU A 298 0.69 -15.23 10.02
C LEU A 298 -0.31 -15.70 11.08
N ASP A 299 -0.49 -17.02 11.20
CA ASP A 299 -1.36 -17.61 12.22
C ASP A 299 -0.85 -17.31 13.63
N TRP A 300 0.46 -17.46 13.84
CA TRP A 300 1.10 -17.13 15.10
C TRP A 300 0.95 -15.64 15.44
N ALA A 301 1.14 -14.74 14.47
CA ALA A 301 0.98 -13.30 14.69
C ALA A 301 -0.47 -12.94 15.08
N ALA A 302 -1.46 -13.57 14.45
CA ALA A 302 -2.86 -13.37 14.80
C ALA A 302 -3.19 -13.90 16.21
N GLU A 303 -2.63 -15.06 16.59
CA GLU A 303 -2.79 -15.60 17.94
C GLU A 303 -2.12 -14.70 18.98
N MET A 304 -0.91 -14.19 18.74
CA MET A 304 -0.22 -13.26 19.65
C MET A 304 -1.06 -12.03 20.02
N LEU A 305 -1.93 -11.57 19.13
CA LEU A 305 -2.79 -10.40 19.36
C LEU A 305 -4.02 -10.69 20.22
N THR A 306 -4.37 -11.96 20.40
CA THR A 306 -5.60 -12.36 21.11
C THR A 306 -5.36 -13.40 22.21
N SER A 307 -4.14 -13.93 22.32
CA SER A 307 -3.79 -15.03 23.21
C SER A 307 -3.96 -14.65 24.68
N PRO A 308 -4.60 -15.52 25.51
CA PRO A 308 -4.60 -15.36 26.95
C PRO A 308 -3.26 -15.76 27.59
N THR A 309 -2.39 -16.48 26.87
CA THR A 309 -1.05 -16.91 27.34
C THR A 309 0.05 -16.45 26.37
N PRO A 310 0.22 -15.13 26.16
CA PRO A 310 1.10 -14.58 25.13
C PRO A 310 2.56 -15.02 25.29
N ALA A 311 3.04 -15.28 26.51
CA ALA A 311 4.39 -15.76 26.75
C ALA A 311 4.63 -17.20 26.22
N GLU A 312 3.64 -18.08 26.30
CA GLU A 312 3.73 -19.44 25.74
C GLU A 312 3.62 -19.37 24.22
N THR A 313 2.67 -18.58 23.70
CA THR A 313 2.50 -18.35 22.26
C THR A 313 3.81 -17.84 21.64
N ALA A 314 4.47 -16.86 22.27
CA ALA A 314 5.69 -16.25 21.75
C ALA A 314 6.85 -17.26 21.64
N LYS A 315 7.06 -18.07 22.68
CA LYS A 315 8.13 -19.08 22.75
C LYS A 315 8.05 -20.18 21.68
N ARG A 316 6.90 -20.32 21.00
CA ARG A 316 6.74 -21.32 19.91
C ARG A 316 7.47 -20.93 18.63
N MET A 317 7.67 -19.63 18.37
CA MET A 317 8.26 -19.14 17.11
C MET A 317 9.48 -18.26 17.32
N LEU A 318 9.60 -17.59 18.47
CA LEU A 318 10.67 -16.63 18.72
C LEU A 318 11.63 -17.09 19.82
N PRO A 319 12.92 -16.70 19.75
CA PRO A 319 13.86 -16.86 20.85
C PRO A 319 13.48 -15.96 22.04
N GLU A 320 14.11 -16.18 23.20
CA GLU A 320 13.90 -15.36 24.41
C GLU A 320 14.34 -13.91 24.25
N SER A 321 15.25 -13.63 23.30
CA SER A 321 15.69 -12.29 22.98
C SER A 321 16.02 -12.14 21.49
N LEU A 322 15.78 -10.93 20.95
CA LEU A 322 16.09 -10.59 19.58
C LEU A 322 16.43 -9.10 19.43
N GLU A 323 17.34 -8.82 18.50
CA GLU A 323 17.60 -7.48 18.00
C GLU A 323 16.98 -7.33 16.60
N VAL A 324 16.09 -6.36 16.46
CA VAL A 324 15.33 -6.10 15.23
C VAL A 324 15.81 -4.80 14.60
N HIS A 325 16.44 -4.94 13.44
CA HIS A 325 16.75 -3.80 12.57
C HIS A 325 15.58 -3.62 11.59
N VAL A 326 14.94 -2.45 11.62
CA VAL A 326 13.86 -2.06 10.69
C VAL A 326 14.36 -0.98 9.73
N PHE A 327 14.15 -1.18 8.44
CA PHE A 327 14.55 -0.26 7.37
C PHE A 327 13.28 0.33 6.74
N GLU A 328 13.11 1.65 6.82
CA GLU A 328 11.88 2.35 6.47
C GLU A 328 12.16 3.75 5.87
N ASP A 329 11.40 4.18 4.87
CA ASP A 329 11.31 5.54 4.35
C ASP A 329 10.20 6.37 5.04
N SER A 330 9.34 5.72 5.84
CA SER A 330 8.17 6.29 6.48
C SER A 330 8.01 5.90 7.97
N PRO A 331 7.31 6.71 8.78
CA PRO A 331 7.12 6.41 10.20
C PRO A 331 6.30 5.14 10.50
N VAL A 332 5.41 4.73 9.60
CA VAL A 332 4.39 3.70 9.93
C VAL A 332 4.98 2.31 10.11
N GLY A 333 6.03 1.94 9.37
CA GLY A 333 6.71 0.66 9.54
C GLY A 333 7.48 0.57 10.86
N ILE A 334 8.16 1.64 11.25
CA ILE A 334 8.88 1.69 12.54
C ILE A 334 7.90 1.57 13.70
N LEU A 335 6.77 2.28 13.65
CA LEU A 335 5.70 2.17 14.65
C LEU A 335 5.14 0.75 14.75
N ALA A 336 4.95 0.05 13.62
CA ALA A 336 4.49 -1.35 13.63
C ALA A 336 5.47 -2.25 14.40
N VAL A 337 6.77 -2.09 14.16
CA VAL A 337 7.82 -2.88 14.81
C VAL A 337 7.94 -2.55 16.30
N GLN A 338 7.85 -1.28 16.68
CA GLN A 338 7.84 -0.85 18.10
C GLN A 338 6.65 -1.44 18.84
N ARG A 339 5.44 -1.39 18.26
CA ARG A 339 4.24 -2.00 18.84
C ARG A 339 4.36 -3.52 18.96
N ALA A 340 4.97 -4.18 17.98
CA ALA A 340 5.26 -5.61 18.05
C ALA A 340 6.25 -5.92 19.18
N ALA A 341 7.31 -5.12 19.33
CA ALA A 341 8.26 -5.24 20.42
C ALA A 341 7.61 -5.05 21.80
N ASP A 342 6.70 -4.07 21.95
CA ASP A 342 5.96 -3.84 23.20
C ASP A 342 5.08 -5.03 23.58
N LEU A 343 4.42 -5.66 22.59
CA LEU A 343 3.62 -6.88 22.81
C LEU A 343 4.51 -8.07 23.20
N LEU A 344 5.67 -8.21 22.54
CA LEU A 344 6.62 -9.27 22.84
C LEU A 344 7.29 -9.09 24.21
N ALA A 345 7.56 -7.87 24.63
CA ALA A 345 8.06 -7.57 25.97
C ALA A 345 7.04 -7.97 27.05
N GLN A 346 5.75 -7.74 26.82
CA GLN A 346 4.67 -8.23 27.70
C GLN A 346 4.60 -9.77 27.72
N ALA A 347 5.04 -10.43 26.64
CA ALA A 347 5.19 -11.87 26.52
C ALA A 347 6.54 -12.41 27.04
N ALA A 348 7.32 -11.59 27.77
CA ALA A 348 8.64 -11.92 28.30
C ALA A 348 9.69 -12.28 27.23
N VAL A 349 9.56 -11.74 26.02
CA VAL A 349 10.58 -11.78 24.97
C VAL A 349 11.28 -10.42 24.93
N ALA A 350 12.60 -10.41 25.13
CA ALA A 350 13.38 -9.18 25.12
C ALA A 350 13.65 -8.72 23.67
N VAL A 351 13.08 -7.61 23.25
CA VAL A 351 13.24 -7.08 21.89
C VAL A 351 13.94 -5.72 21.92
N GLN A 352 15.09 -5.62 21.27
CA GLN A 352 15.74 -4.35 20.99
C GLN A 352 15.43 -3.92 19.56
N VAL A 353 14.86 -2.74 19.36
CA VAL A 353 14.54 -2.20 18.03
C VAL A 353 15.56 -1.15 17.63
N ARG A 354 16.14 -1.29 16.43
CA ARG A 354 16.94 -0.25 15.76
C ARG A 354 16.28 0.16 14.46
N GLY A 355 15.88 1.43 14.38
CA GLY A 355 15.30 2.00 13.17
C GLY A 355 16.36 2.63 12.27
N TRP A 356 16.29 2.31 10.98
CA TRP A 356 17.11 2.89 9.92
C TRP A 356 16.18 3.62 8.94
N GLY A 357 16.19 4.94 9.01
CA GLY A 357 15.35 5.82 8.20
C GLY A 357 16.01 6.18 6.87
N ILE A 358 15.36 5.89 5.74
CA ILE A 358 15.83 6.16 4.39
C ILE A 358 14.98 7.28 3.79
N ALA A 359 15.35 8.54 4.07
CA ALA A 359 14.52 9.70 3.71
C ALA A 359 15.35 10.91 3.28
N SER A 360 16.54 10.67 2.71
CA SER A 360 17.44 11.76 2.33
C SER A 360 16.81 12.65 1.26
N GLY A 361 16.90 13.97 1.48
CA GLY A 361 16.25 14.98 0.63
C GLY A 361 14.80 15.31 1.01
N HIS A 362 14.22 14.66 2.03
CA HIS A 362 12.86 14.93 2.51
C HIS A 362 12.85 15.36 3.98
N PRO A 363 12.90 16.68 4.29
CA PRO A 363 13.00 17.19 5.66
C PRO A 363 11.89 16.70 6.58
N GLU A 364 10.63 16.71 6.12
CA GLU A 364 9.46 16.30 6.90
C GLU A 364 9.50 14.79 7.26
N LYS A 365 9.82 13.93 6.27
CA LYS A 365 10.00 12.47 6.51
C LYS A 365 11.16 12.22 7.49
N THR A 366 12.27 12.93 7.30
CA THR A 366 13.46 12.84 8.15
C THR A 366 13.14 13.19 9.61
N GLU A 367 12.41 14.28 9.85
CA GLU A 367 12.01 14.69 11.20
C GLU A 367 11.09 13.64 11.85
N ALA A 368 10.09 13.16 11.11
CA ALA A 368 9.15 12.16 11.60
C ALA A 368 9.84 10.82 11.96
N LEU A 369 10.80 10.36 11.16
CA LEU A 369 11.59 9.16 11.44
C LEU A 369 12.49 9.33 12.67
N ARG A 370 13.17 10.49 12.81
CA ARG A 370 13.99 10.80 13.99
C ARG A 370 13.17 10.87 15.27
N ALA A 371 11.94 11.38 15.21
CA ALA A 371 11.03 11.42 16.35
C ALA A 371 10.71 10.01 16.89
N LEU A 372 10.83 8.97 16.06
CA LEU A 372 10.69 7.56 16.44
C LEU A 372 12.02 6.90 16.85
N GLY A 373 13.10 7.66 16.93
CA GLY A 373 14.43 7.17 17.30
C GLY A 373 15.19 6.49 16.16
N ALA A 374 14.78 6.68 14.90
CA ALA A 374 15.49 6.13 13.75
C ALA A 374 16.80 6.89 13.46
N GLU A 375 17.86 6.17 13.13
CA GLU A 375 19.07 6.73 12.54
C GLU A 375 18.82 6.97 11.05
N ILE A 376 19.12 8.19 10.58
CA ILE A 376 18.87 8.55 9.18
C ILE A 376 20.08 8.21 8.33
N CYS A 377 19.83 7.46 7.26
CA CYS A 377 20.82 7.06 6.27
C CYS A 377 20.52 7.73 4.92
N GLU A 378 21.57 7.83 4.10
CA GLU A 378 21.45 8.32 2.72
C GLU A 378 20.61 7.37 1.86
N ASP A 379 20.93 6.09 1.95
CA ASP A 379 20.31 5.01 1.22
C ASP A 379 20.32 3.69 2.02
N VAL A 380 19.67 2.67 1.48
CA VAL A 380 19.60 1.34 2.09
C VAL A 380 20.96 0.63 2.16
N ASN A 381 21.88 0.91 1.25
CA ASN A 381 23.20 0.27 1.20
C ASN A 381 24.05 0.70 2.40
N GLN A 382 24.03 2.01 2.71
CA GLN A 382 24.65 2.56 3.91
C GLN A 382 23.99 1.99 5.17
N ALA A 383 22.66 1.95 5.22
CA ALA A 383 21.93 1.45 6.37
C ALA A 383 22.28 -0.03 6.66
N VAL A 384 22.27 -0.90 5.63
CA VAL A 384 22.63 -2.31 5.76
C VAL A 384 24.10 -2.47 6.17
N ALA A 385 25.01 -1.66 5.62
CA ALA A 385 26.41 -1.69 6.01
C ALA A 385 26.61 -1.38 7.50
N ARG A 386 25.90 -0.39 8.05
CA ARG A 386 25.92 -0.05 9.48
C ARG A 386 25.20 -1.05 10.37
N ALA A 387 24.17 -1.72 9.85
CA ALA A 387 23.44 -2.73 10.60
C ALA A 387 24.23 -4.03 10.77
N LEU A 388 25.10 -4.37 9.81
CA LEU A 388 25.87 -5.61 9.76
C LEU A 388 27.35 -5.45 10.18
N GLY A 389 27.77 -4.26 10.59
CA GLY A 389 29.15 -3.89 10.95
C GLY A 389 29.18 -2.65 11.82
#